data_AF-A0AAF0B6F8-F1
#
_entry.id   AF-A0AAF0B6F8-F1
#
_cell.length_a   1.000
_cell.length_b   1.000
_cell.length_c   1.000
_cell.angle_alpha   90.00
_cell.angle_beta   90.00
_cell.angle_gamma   90.00
#
_symmetry.space_group_name_H-M   'P 1'
#
loop_
_entity.id
_entity.type
_entity.pdbx_description
1 polymer ?
#
loop_
_entity_poly.entity_id
_entity_poly.type
_entity_poly.pdbx_seq_one_letter_code
_entity_poly.pdbx_strand_id
1 'polypeptide(L)'
;MEKNAANEKNDINEKNDINEKNAADEISLLDIKRKAQNDQEAQNDNSKQKKFKILNYTSKDSSINKLETEFIVYFCFLCGNNCLISEININKLPIRNVDNSIIFPIFKFINKKFHKTQNKKIPIKRQNGIEIQYRILCNECEAPIGYTTTLNHDEQYIYYYDYSLVTDPMKSKLFLDL
;
A
#
# COMPACT_ATOMS: atom_id res chain seq x y z
N MET A 1 21.37 94.59 -2.57
CA MET A 1 20.81 93.84 -3.72
C MET A 1 21.98 93.07 -4.29
N GLU A 2 22.11 91.74 -4.28
CA GLU A 2 21.13 90.65 -4.26
C GLU A 2 21.74 89.42 -3.55
N LYS A 3 20.99 88.84 -2.61
CA LYS A 3 21.11 87.43 -2.25
C LYS A 3 20.20 86.69 -3.24
N ASN A 4 20.66 85.65 -3.93
CA ASN A 4 19.86 84.53 -4.51
C ASN A 4 20.65 83.79 -5.62
N ALA A 5 21.62 82.94 -5.27
CA ALA A 5 22.26 82.06 -6.25
C ALA A 5 22.68 80.68 -5.70
N ALA A 6 22.54 80.45 -4.39
CA ALA A 6 22.98 79.21 -3.74
C ALA A 6 21.86 78.17 -3.56
N ASN A 7 20.58 78.52 -3.78
CA ASN A 7 19.45 77.64 -3.46
C ASN A 7 18.88 76.87 -4.67
N GLU A 8 19.26 77.18 -5.91
CA GLU A 8 18.74 76.45 -7.09
C GLU A 8 19.61 75.25 -7.49
N LYS A 9 20.88 75.19 -7.07
CA LYS A 9 21.80 74.12 -7.50
C LYS A 9 21.62 72.82 -6.73
N ASN A 10 21.08 72.86 -5.51
CA ASN A 10 20.83 71.66 -4.71
C ASN A 10 19.51 70.96 -5.11
N ASP A 11 18.49 71.71 -5.55
CA ASP A 11 17.21 71.15 -6.01
C ASP A 11 17.30 70.42 -7.36
N ILE A 12 18.30 70.76 -8.20
CA ILE A 12 18.48 70.14 -9.52
C ILE A 12 19.14 68.76 -9.41
N ASN A 13 20.09 68.58 -8.48
CA ASN A 13 20.76 67.29 -8.29
C ASN A 13 19.85 66.25 -7.61
N GLU A 14 18.98 66.66 -6.68
CA GLU A 14 18.05 65.76 -6.01
C GLU A 14 16.90 65.31 -6.95
N LYS A 15 16.50 66.16 -7.90
CA LYS A 15 15.49 65.82 -8.93
C LYS A 15 16.00 64.86 -10.00
N ASN A 16 17.29 64.88 -10.33
CA ASN A 16 17.87 63.98 -11.33
C ASN A 16 18.04 62.55 -10.79
N ASP A 17 18.40 62.39 -9.51
CA ASP A 17 18.52 61.07 -8.86
C ASP A 17 17.16 60.37 -8.62
N ILE A 18 16.06 61.14 -8.51
CA ILE A 18 14.70 60.58 -8.42
C ILE A 18 14.24 60.07 -9.79
N ASN A 19 14.66 60.72 -10.88
CA ASN A 19 14.19 60.37 -12.23
C ASN A 19 14.89 59.12 -12.80
N GLU A 20 16.16 58.87 -12.46
CA GLU A 20 16.86 57.64 -12.85
C GLU A 20 16.39 56.40 -12.06
N LYS A 21 15.95 56.58 -10.81
CA LYS A 21 15.39 55.47 -10.01
C LYS A 21 14.01 55.02 -10.49
N ASN A 22 13.20 55.92 -11.05
CA ASN A 22 11.88 55.57 -11.58
C ASN A 22 11.93 54.82 -12.93
N ALA A 23 13.03 54.95 -13.69
CA ALA A 23 13.19 54.23 -14.96
C ALA A 23 13.55 52.73 -14.79
N ALA A 24 14.02 52.33 -13.61
CA ALA A 24 14.34 50.93 -13.30
C ALA A 24 13.11 50.11 -12.87
N ASP A 25 12.01 50.77 -12.47
CA ASP A 25 10.82 50.14 -11.89
C ASP A 25 9.57 50.18 -12.81
N GLU A 26 9.64 50.80 -14.00
CA GLU A 26 8.56 50.73 -14.99
C GLU A 26 8.60 49.39 -15.75
N ILE A 27 8.23 48.33 -15.06
CA ILE A 27 8.02 47.02 -15.67
C ILE A 27 6.77 47.14 -16.57
N SER A 28 6.96 47.04 -17.89
CA SER A 28 5.87 47.13 -18.86
C SER A 28 4.78 46.10 -18.57
N LEU A 29 3.51 46.45 -18.79
CA LEU A 29 2.39 45.50 -18.67
C LEU A 29 2.61 44.22 -19.49
N LEU A 30 3.33 44.32 -20.60
CA LEU A 30 3.71 43.20 -21.47
C LEU A 30 4.67 42.24 -20.75
N ASP A 31 5.60 42.75 -19.95
CA ASP A 31 6.57 41.95 -19.22
C ASP A 31 5.96 41.30 -17.98
N ILE A 32 5.03 41.99 -17.30
CA ILE A 32 4.22 41.41 -16.21
C ILE A 32 3.40 40.23 -16.74
N LYS A 33 2.74 40.40 -17.90
CA LYS A 33 1.93 39.34 -18.52
C LYS A 33 2.80 38.16 -18.96
N ARG A 34 3.96 38.41 -19.57
CA ARG A 34 4.90 37.36 -19.99
C ARG A 34 5.43 36.58 -18.78
N LYS A 35 5.76 37.27 -17.69
CA LYS A 35 6.21 36.63 -16.45
C LYS A 35 5.11 35.75 -15.83
N ALA A 36 3.89 36.26 -15.74
CA ALA A 36 2.75 35.50 -15.22
C ALA A 36 2.44 34.25 -16.09
N GLN A 37 2.56 34.36 -17.41
CA GLN A 37 2.36 33.22 -18.32
C GLN A 37 3.46 32.17 -18.14
N ASN A 38 4.73 32.59 -18.04
CA ASN A 38 5.86 31.69 -17.78
C ASN A 38 5.72 30.99 -16.42
N ASP A 39 5.27 31.72 -15.38
CA ASP A 39 5.06 31.16 -14.04
C ASP A 39 3.92 30.12 -14.05
N GLN A 40 2.85 30.36 -14.82
CA GLN A 40 1.75 29.38 -15.00
C GLN A 40 2.20 28.14 -15.78
N GLU A 41 2.96 28.30 -16.86
CA GLU A 41 3.51 27.18 -17.63
C GLU A 41 4.48 26.34 -16.78
N ALA A 42 5.35 26.99 -15.97
CA ALA A 42 6.24 26.30 -15.04
C ALA A 42 5.48 25.55 -13.91
N GLN A 43 4.36 26.08 -13.43
CA GLN A 43 3.49 25.38 -12.48
C GLN A 43 2.79 24.17 -13.12
N ASN A 44 2.35 24.29 -14.37
CA ASN A 44 1.74 23.20 -15.13
C ASN A 44 2.74 22.08 -15.44
N ASP A 45 4.00 22.41 -15.72
CA ASP A 45 5.03 21.40 -15.97
C ASP A 45 5.49 20.70 -14.68
N ASN A 46 5.60 21.43 -13.56
CA ASN A 46 5.82 20.83 -12.24
C ASN A 46 4.70 19.87 -11.84
N SER A 47 3.44 20.20 -12.15
CA SER A 47 2.30 19.33 -11.86
C SER A 47 2.25 18.11 -12.79
N LYS A 48 2.70 18.22 -14.06
CA LYS A 48 2.90 17.06 -14.94
C LYS A 48 4.03 16.14 -14.46
N GLN A 49 5.14 16.68 -13.97
CA GLN A 49 6.23 15.87 -13.41
C GLN A 49 5.78 15.09 -12.17
N LYS A 50 4.95 15.67 -11.29
CA LYS A 50 4.34 14.97 -10.16
C LYS A 50 3.43 13.79 -10.57
N LYS A 51 2.91 13.79 -11.81
CA LYS A 51 2.04 12.72 -12.33
C LYS A 51 2.81 11.46 -12.72
N PHE A 52 4.10 11.57 -13.05
CA PHE A 52 4.96 10.44 -13.39
C PHE A 52 6.02 10.24 -12.32
N LYS A 53 5.70 9.42 -11.30
CA LYS A 53 6.69 8.94 -10.35
C LYS A 53 7.57 7.91 -11.07
N ILE A 54 8.72 8.34 -11.58
CA ILE A 54 9.73 7.43 -12.14
C ILE A 54 10.26 6.58 -10.98
N LEU A 55 9.89 5.30 -10.97
CA LEU A 55 10.37 4.33 -9.98
C LEU A 55 11.69 3.76 -10.49
N ASN A 56 12.80 4.18 -9.89
CA ASN A 56 14.10 3.55 -10.12
C ASN A 56 14.13 2.21 -9.38
N TYR A 57 14.04 1.11 -10.12
CA TYR A 57 14.13 -0.26 -9.59
C TYR A 57 15.61 -0.61 -9.34
N THR A 58 16.18 -0.06 -8.27
CA THR A 58 17.50 -0.49 -7.78
C THR A 58 17.29 -1.34 -6.51
N SER A 59 18.05 -2.43 -6.37
CA SER A 59 17.92 -3.36 -5.24
C SER A 59 18.10 -2.67 -3.87
N LYS A 60 18.75 -1.49 -3.85
CA LYS A 60 19.03 -0.68 -2.68
C LYS A 60 17.87 0.28 -2.31
N ASP A 61 17.02 0.64 -3.27
CA ASP A 61 15.89 1.55 -3.08
C ASP A 61 14.58 0.83 -2.69
N SER A 62 14.61 -0.50 -2.63
CA SER A 62 13.50 -1.35 -2.16
C SER A 62 13.03 -0.99 -0.74
N SER A 63 13.92 -0.48 0.13
CA SER A 63 13.57 -0.02 1.48
C SER A 63 12.80 1.31 1.54
N ILE A 64 12.75 2.07 0.45
CA ILE A 64 12.13 3.41 0.37
C ILE A 64 10.65 3.31 -0.06
N ASN A 65 10.24 2.20 -0.67
CA ASN A 65 8.86 1.92 -1.09
C ASN A 65 8.05 1.12 -0.05
N LYS A 66 8.00 1.59 1.22
CA LYS A 66 7.12 1.02 2.27
C LYS A 66 5.60 1.18 1.99
N LEU A 67 5.23 1.65 0.81
CA LEU A 67 3.85 1.82 0.35
C LEU A 67 3.31 0.58 -0.38
N GLU A 68 4.16 -0.38 -0.72
CA GLU A 68 3.72 -1.67 -1.24
C GLU A 68 3.37 -2.58 -0.06
N THR A 69 2.11 -3.01 0.01
CA THR A 69 1.64 -3.97 1.02
C THR A 69 2.38 -5.30 0.81
N GLU A 70 3.17 -5.72 1.79
CA GLU A 70 3.91 -6.98 1.72
C GLU A 70 2.93 -8.16 1.86
N PHE A 71 2.77 -8.94 0.79
CA PHE A 71 1.96 -10.15 0.81
C PHE A 71 2.78 -11.33 1.28
N ILE A 72 2.23 -12.08 2.23
CA ILE A 72 2.82 -13.30 2.76
C ILE A 72 2.20 -14.47 2.01
N VAL A 73 3.05 -15.33 1.45
CA VAL A 73 2.66 -16.56 0.77
C VAL A 73 2.76 -17.72 1.77
N TYR A 74 1.69 -18.52 1.81
CA TYR A 74 1.60 -19.71 2.63
C TYR A 74 1.49 -20.96 1.76
N PHE A 75 2.32 -21.93 2.10
CA PHE A 75 2.46 -23.21 1.44
C PHE A 75 1.85 -24.31 2.30
N CYS A 76 1.38 -25.37 1.66
CA CYS A 76 0.93 -26.57 2.35
C CYS A 76 2.10 -27.22 3.10
N PHE A 77 1.88 -27.56 4.36
CA PHE A 77 2.87 -28.28 5.17
C PHE A 77 3.30 -29.63 4.58
N LEU A 78 2.43 -30.30 3.81
CA LEU A 78 2.71 -31.65 3.30
C LEU A 78 3.37 -31.67 1.92
N CYS A 79 2.88 -30.87 0.96
CA CYS A 79 3.39 -30.89 -0.42
C CYS A 79 4.13 -29.62 -0.84
N GLY A 80 4.17 -28.59 0.00
CA GLY A 80 4.81 -27.32 -0.34
C GLY A 80 4.07 -26.50 -1.39
N ASN A 81 2.86 -26.89 -1.83
CA ASN A 81 2.10 -26.11 -2.81
C ASN A 81 1.46 -24.85 -2.20
N ASN A 82 1.33 -23.79 -3.00
CA ASN A 82 0.67 -22.55 -2.63
C ASN A 82 -0.79 -22.79 -2.21
N CYS A 83 -1.14 -22.36 -1.01
CA CYS A 83 -2.50 -22.54 -0.46
C CYS A 83 -3.21 -21.22 -0.19
N LEU A 84 -2.48 -20.22 0.32
CA LEU A 84 -3.03 -18.92 0.69
C LEU A 84 -1.99 -17.83 0.45
N ILE A 85 -2.42 -16.71 -0.12
CA ILE A 85 -1.66 -15.46 -0.11
C ILE A 85 -2.48 -14.46 0.69
N SER A 86 -1.86 -13.81 1.68
CA SER A 86 -2.54 -12.84 2.52
C SER A 86 -1.62 -11.68 2.89
N GLU A 87 -2.22 -10.51 3.04
CA GLU A 87 -1.55 -9.33 3.59
C GLU A 87 -1.20 -9.49 5.08
N ILE A 88 -1.93 -10.32 5.83
CA ILE A 88 -1.73 -10.50 7.28
C ILE A 88 -0.97 -11.77 7.62
N ASN A 89 -0.16 -11.69 8.68
CA ASN A 89 0.48 -12.85 9.26
C ASN A 89 -0.54 -13.72 10.03
N ILE A 90 -0.71 -14.99 9.65
CA ILE A 90 -1.69 -15.90 10.26
C ILE A 90 -1.39 -16.18 11.74
N ASN A 91 -0.13 -16.09 12.18
CA ASN A 91 0.25 -16.30 13.57
C ASN A 91 -0.20 -15.16 14.49
N LYS A 92 -0.58 -14.00 13.92
CA LYS A 92 -1.12 -12.86 14.67
C LYS A 92 -2.65 -12.90 14.78
N LEU A 93 -3.30 -13.85 14.10
CA LEU A 93 -4.74 -13.96 14.10
C LEU A 93 -5.23 -14.68 15.37
N PRO A 94 -6.49 -14.43 15.78
CA PRO A 94 -7.07 -15.13 16.91
C PRO A 94 -7.17 -16.64 16.64
N ILE A 95 -6.95 -17.42 17.68
CA ILE A 95 -7.03 -18.88 17.66
C ILE A 95 -8.30 -19.30 18.39
N ARG A 96 -8.95 -20.35 17.89
CA ARG A 96 -10.13 -20.94 18.51
C ARG A 96 -9.72 -21.92 19.62
N ASN A 97 -10.17 -21.69 20.85
CA ASN A 97 -9.79 -22.51 22.02
C ASN A 97 -10.24 -23.99 21.97
N VAL A 98 -11.21 -24.34 21.14
CA VAL A 98 -11.82 -25.69 21.11
C VAL A 98 -10.94 -26.70 20.38
N ASP A 99 -10.19 -26.24 19.39
CA ASP A 99 -9.43 -27.08 18.45
C ASP A 99 -8.13 -26.43 17.97
N ASN A 100 -7.76 -25.29 18.55
CA ASN A 100 -6.57 -24.49 18.21
C ASN A 100 -6.51 -24.06 16.74
N SER A 101 -7.64 -24.04 16.04
CA SER A 101 -7.71 -23.56 14.66
C SER A 101 -7.55 -22.05 14.59
N ILE A 102 -6.73 -21.58 13.65
CA ILE A 102 -6.50 -20.16 13.38
C ILE A 102 -7.73 -19.61 12.65
N ILE A 103 -8.31 -18.54 13.20
CA ILE A 103 -9.50 -17.89 12.66
C ILE A 103 -9.07 -16.85 11.62
N PHE A 104 -9.32 -17.14 10.35
CA PHE A 104 -8.98 -16.28 9.23
C PHE A 104 -10.19 -15.48 8.71
N PRO A 105 -10.25 -14.16 8.91
CA PRO A 105 -11.35 -13.33 8.42
C PRO A 105 -11.18 -13.00 6.93
N ILE A 106 -12.06 -13.53 6.09
CA ILE A 106 -11.92 -13.46 4.63
C ILE A 106 -12.14 -12.04 4.09
N PHE A 107 -13.12 -11.31 4.65
CA PHE A 107 -13.49 -9.98 4.13
C PHE A 107 -12.66 -8.83 4.70
N LYS A 108 -11.91 -9.06 5.78
CA LYS A 108 -11.16 -8.00 6.47
C LYS A 108 -9.83 -7.67 5.79
N PHE A 109 -9.24 -8.64 5.09
CA PHE A 109 -7.91 -8.53 4.50
C PHE A 109 -7.92 -8.95 3.04
N ILE A 110 -7.04 -8.37 2.24
CA ILE A 110 -6.85 -8.81 0.86
C ILE A 110 -6.19 -10.19 0.90
N ASN A 111 -6.83 -11.17 0.28
CA ASN A 111 -6.35 -12.55 0.23
C ASN A 111 -6.68 -13.23 -1.09
N LYS A 112 -5.83 -14.20 -1.47
CA LYS A 112 -6.06 -15.09 -2.60
C LYS A 112 -5.94 -16.54 -2.11
N LYS A 113 -7.02 -17.29 -2.27
CA LYS A 113 -7.16 -18.68 -1.83
C LYS A 113 -6.93 -19.61 -3.03
N PHE A 114 -6.10 -20.63 -2.85
CA PHE A 114 -5.82 -21.64 -3.88
C PHE A 114 -6.38 -23.02 -3.51
N HIS A 115 -6.94 -23.16 -2.32
CA HIS A 115 -7.46 -24.40 -1.78
C HIS A 115 -8.89 -24.70 -2.27
N LYS A 116 -9.25 -26.00 -2.27
CA LYS A 116 -10.58 -26.48 -2.63
C LYS A 116 -11.43 -26.68 -1.37
N THR A 117 -12.70 -26.28 -1.42
CA THR A 117 -13.67 -26.60 -0.35
C THR A 117 -14.43 -27.87 -0.73
N GLN A 118 -14.49 -28.82 0.18
CA GLN A 118 -15.23 -30.06 0.01
C GLN A 118 -16.72 -29.83 0.29
N ASN A 119 -17.60 -30.25 -0.63
CA ASN A 119 -19.05 -30.11 -0.48
C ASN A 119 -19.68 -31.12 0.51
N LYS A 120 -18.86 -31.95 1.17
CA LYS A 120 -19.32 -32.97 2.10
C LYS A 120 -19.57 -32.36 3.47
N LYS A 121 -20.79 -32.49 3.97
CA LYS A 121 -21.18 -32.09 5.32
C LYS A 121 -20.63 -33.09 6.34
N ILE A 122 -19.82 -32.62 7.29
CA ILE A 122 -19.24 -33.45 8.37
C ILE A 122 -19.78 -32.96 9.71
N PRO A 123 -20.71 -33.69 10.36
CA PRO A 123 -21.15 -33.37 11.71
C PRO A 123 -20.10 -33.83 12.73
N ILE A 124 -19.68 -32.94 13.61
CA ILE A 124 -18.74 -33.21 14.70
C ILE A 124 -19.45 -32.95 16.02
N LYS A 125 -19.45 -33.96 16.90
CA LYS A 125 -19.97 -33.82 18.26
C LYS A 125 -18.91 -33.14 19.13
N ARG A 126 -19.21 -31.94 19.63
CA ARG A 126 -18.41 -31.19 20.62
C ARG A 126 -19.15 -31.17 21.96
N GLN A 127 -18.50 -30.67 23.00
CA GLN A 127 -19.11 -30.52 24.33
C GLN A 127 -20.35 -29.63 24.30
N ASN A 128 -20.36 -28.59 23.44
CA ASN A 128 -21.44 -27.61 23.33
C ASN A 128 -22.51 -27.98 22.29
N GLY A 129 -22.48 -29.21 21.74
CA GLY A 129 -23.45 -29.67 20.73
C GLY A 129 -22.81 -30.19 19.44
N ILE A 130 -23.60 -30.25 18.37
CA ILE A 130 -23.17 -30.73 17.05
C ILE A 130 -22.76 -29.54 16.20
N GLU A 131 -21.52 -29.54 15.73
CA GLU A 131 -20.99 -28.57 14.78
C GLU A 131 -20.95 -29.19 13.37
N ILE A 132 -21.35 -28.42 12.37
CA ILE A 132 -21.25 -28.82 10.97
C ILE A 132 -19.97 -28.22 10.40
N GLN A 133 -19.16 -29.06 9.75
CA GLN A 133 -17.92 -28.63 9.12
C GLN A 133 -17.85 -29.12 7.67
N TYR A 134 -17.28 -28.28 6.81
CA TYR A 134 -16.90 -28.57 5.44
C TYR A 134 -15.39 -28.46 5.34
N ARG A 135 -14.71 -29.52 4.92
CA ARG A 135 -13.24 -29.55 4.89
C ARG A 135 -12.71 -28.68 3.78
N ILE A 136 -11.62 -27.99 4.07
CA ILE A 136 -10.82 -27.29 3.09
C ILE A 136 -9.58 -28.14 2.82
N LEU A 137 -9.37 -28.47 1.56
CA LEU A 137 -8.33 -29.37 1.09
C LEU A 137 -7.31 -28.61 0.25
N CYS A 138 -6.04 -29.04 0.33
CA CYS A 138 -5.01 -28.60 -0.59
C CYS A 138 -5.39 -28.97 -2.04
N ASN A 139 -5.06 -28.12 -3.01
CA ASN A 139 -5.40 -28.36 -4.41
C ASN A 139 -4.65 -29.56 -5.04
N GLU A 140 -3.43 -29.82 -4.57
CA GLU A 140 -2.51 -30.81 -5.13
C GLU A 140 -2.56 -32.16 -4.40
N CYS A 141 -2.28 -32.15 -3.09
CA CYS A 141 -2.21 -33.38 -2.29
C CYS A 141 -3.51 -33.75 -1.58
N GLU A 142 -4.57 -32.95 -1.76
CA GLU A 142 -5.88 -33.12 -1.12
C GLU A 142 -5.86 -33.19 0.41
N ALA A 143 -4.73 -32.83 1.03
CA ALA A 143 -4.61 -32.85 2.48
C ALA A 143 -5.54 -31.82 3.12
N PRO A 144 -6.16 -32.15 4.27
CA PRO A 144 -7.04 -31.22 4.97
C PRO A 144 -6.22 -30.10 5.62
N ILE A 145 -6.40 -28.88 5.12
CA ILE A 145 -5.71 -27.69 5.63
C ILE A 145 -6.55 -26.88 6.62
N GLY A 146 -7.87 -27.08 6.61
CA GLY A 146 -8.78 -26.36 7.47
C GLY A 146 -10.22 -26.79 7.26
N TYR A 147 -11.15 -25.96 7.71
CA TYR A 147 -12.57 -26.14 7.50
C TYR A 147 -13.33 -24.81 7.54
N THR A 148 -14.56 -24.87 7.04
CA THR A 148 -15.56 -23.81 7.19
C THR A 148 -16.87 -24.41 7.73
N THR A 149 -17.73 -23.57 8.32
CA THR A 149 -19.01 -23.98 8.90
C THR A 149 -20.16 -23.96 7.89
N THR A 150 -20.03 -23.19 6.82
CA THR A 150 -21.04 -23.06 5.77
C THR A 150 -20.45 -23.49 4.42
N LEU A 151 -21.22 -23.40 3.34
CA LEU A 151 -20.71 -23.55 1.97
C LEU A 151 -21.04 -22.30 1.13
N ASN A 152 -21.73 -21.32 1.72
CA ASN A 152 -22.20 -20.13 1.04
C ASN A 152 -21.04 -19.14 0.87
N HIS A 153 -21.13 -18.32 -0.17
CA HIS A 153 -20.12 -17.28 -0.43
C HIS A 153 -20.09 -16.16 0.63
N ASP A 154 -21.04 -16.14 1.57
CA ASP A 154 -21.11 -15.17 2.69
C ASP A 154 -20.23 -15.55 3.89
N GLU A 155 -19.30 -16.48 3.71
CA GLU A 155 -18.39 -16.91 4.76
C GLU A 155 -17.50 -15.79 5.28
N GLN A 156 -17.74 -15.43 6.54
CA GLN A 156 -16.91 -14.43 7.20
C GLN A 156 -15.55 -14.99 7.61
N TYR A 157 -15.49 -16.28 7.96
CA TYR A 157 -14.31 -16.90 8.58
C TYR A 157 -13.99 -18.26 7.98
N ILE A 158 -12.70 -18.50 7.77
CA ILE A 158 -12.12 -19.82 7.55
C ILE A 158 -11.32 -20.22 8.79
N TYR A 159 -11.38 -21.48 9.16
CA TYR A 159 -10.60 -22.04 10.26
C TYR A 159 -9.48 -22.90 9.69
N TYR A 160 -8.23 -22.41 9.73
CA TYR A 160 -7.07 -23.20 9.33
C TYR A 160 -6.50 -23.96 10.52
N TYR A 161 -6.03 -25.19 10.31
CA TYR A 161 -5.30 -25.91 11.36
C TYR A 161 -3.93 -25.25 11.60
N ASP A 162 -3.43 -25.30 12.83
CA ASP A 162 -2.15 -24.69 13.21
C ASP A 162 -0.96 -25.25 12.38
N TYR A 163 -0.99 -26.54 12.05
CA TYR A 163 0.07 -27.25 11.34
C TYR A 163 -0.08 -27.22 9.82
N SER A 164 -1.16 -26.66 9.25
CA SER A 164 -1.45 -26.88 7.84
C SER A 164 -0.68 -25.99 6.86
N LEU A 165 -0.26 -24.82 7.32
CA LEU A 165 0.35 -23.77 6.50
C LEU A 165 1.74 -23.38 7.02
N VAL A 166 2.70 -23.28 6.10
CA VAL A 166 4.06 -22.80 6.38
C VAL A 166 4.41 -21.63 5.46
N THR A 167 5.26 -20.71 5.93
CA THR A 167 5.70 -19.55 5.12
C THR A 167 6.86 -19.87 4.18
N ASP A 168 7.54 -20.99 4.40
CA ASP A 168 8.71 -21.41 3.64
C ASP A 168 8.45 -22.81 3.07
N PRO A 169 8.51 -23.00 1.75
CA PRO A 169 8.23 -24.29 1.13
C PRO A 169 9.25 -25.37 1.55
N MET A 170 10.47 -25.01 1.93
CA MET A 170 11.48 -25.96 2.42
C MET A 170 11.12 -26.57 3.78
N LYS A 171 10.21 -25.95 4.54
CA LYS A 171 9.71 -26.47 5.81
C LYS A 171 8.56 -27.46 5.62
N SER A 172 8.14 -27.71 4.39
CA SER A 172 7.16 -28.77 4.10
C SER A 172 7.79 -30.14 4.35
N LYS A 173 7.06 -31.03 5.02
CA LYS A 173 7.47 -32.42 5.20
C LYS A 173 6.78 -33.25 4.14
N LEU A 174 7.51 -33.69 3.12
CA LEU A 174 6.99 -34.67 2.19
C LEU A 174 6.75 -35.98 2.93
N PHE A 175 5.65 -36.65 2.62
CA PHE A 175 5.32 -37.98 3.14
C PHE A 175 6.37 -39.06 2.80
N LEU A 176 7.35 -38.75 1.93
CA LEU A 176 8.45 -39.66 1.56
C LEU A 176 9.55 -39.75 2.63
N ASP A 177 9.53 -38.88 3.64
CA ASP A 177 10.53 -38.82 4.73
C ASP A 177 10.04 -39.48 6.05
N LEU A 178 8.99 -40.31 6.00
CA LEU A 178 8.45 -41.11 7.12
C LEU A 178 8.43 -42.60 6.75
#